data_AF-A0A539CYW6-F1
#
_entry.id   AF-A0A539CYW6-F1
#
_cell.length_a   1.000
_cell.length_b   1.000
_cell.length_c   1.000
_cell.angle_alpha   90.00
_cell.angle_beta   90.00
_cell.angle_gamma   90.00
#
_symmetry.space_group_name_H-M   'P 1'
#
loop_
_entity.id
_entity.type
_entity.pdbx_description
1 polymer ?
#
loop_
_entity_poly.entity_id
_entity_poly.type
_entity_poly.pdbx_seq_one_letter_code
_entity_poly.pdbx_strand_id
1 'polypeptide(L)' 'QELGKESFVCVASYGDGGPGYIPPAKAYFEGGYEPTVALAGPDSEEILQGAISKLLGKK' A
#
# COMPACT_ATOMS: atom_id res chain seq x y z
N GLN A 1 16.62 2.81 4.82
CA GLN A 1 16.03 1.75 3.99
C GLN A 1 17.19 0.88 3.51
N GLU A 2 17.35 -0.31 4.06
CA GLU A 2 18.36 -1.28 3.60
C GLU A 2 17.69 -2.33 2.73
N LEU A 3 18.34 -2.67 1.61
CA LEU A 3 17.84 -3.62 0.63
C LEU A 3 18.55 -4.95 0.85
N GLY A 4 17.79 -6.02 1.13
CA GLY A 4 18.34 -7.36 1.21
C GLY A 4 18.85 -7.82 -0.16
N LYS A 5 20.11 -8.24 -0.23
CA LYS A 5 20.83 -8.62 -1.47
C LYS A 5 20.11 -9.62 -2.38
N GLU A 6 19.22 -10.45 -1.83
CA GLU A 6 18.59 -11.58 -2.53
C GLU A 6 17.11 -11.32 -2.88
N SER A 7 16.52 -10.18 -2.50
CA SER A 7 15.07 -9.92 -2.69
C SER A 7 14.77 -8.42 -2.72
N PHE A 8 15.26 -7.75 -3.76
CA PHE A 8 14.97 -6.34 -4.00
C PHE A 8 13.51 -6.16 -4.46
N VAL A 9 12.69 -5.46 -3.67
CA VAL A 9 11.32 -5.09 -4.02
C VAL A 9 11.23 -3.57 -4.18
N CYS A 10 10.92 -3.13 -5.39
CA CYS A 10 10.59 -1.74 -5.68
C CYS A 10 9.10 -1.46 -5.49
N VAL A 11 8.79 -0.24 -5.06
CA VAL A 11 7.42 0.29 -5.08
C VAL A 11 7.33 1.31 -6.22
N ALA A 12 6.71 0.92 -7.33
CA ALA A 12 6.34 1.87 -8.38
C ALA A 12 5.00 2.52 -8.01
N SER A 13 5.01 3.83 -7.76
CA SER A 13 3.80 4.62 -7.48
C SER A 13 3.32 5.34 -8.74
N TYR A 14 2.13 5.95 -8.67
CA TYR A 14 1.55 6.77 -9.75
C TYR A 14 1.42 6.04 -11.10
N GLY A 15 0.86 4.82 -11.08
CA GLY A 15 0.46 4.10 -12.31
C GLY A 15 -0.73 4.76 -13.01
N ASP A 16 -1.80 4.01 -13.25
CA ASP A 16 -2.98 4.48 -14.01
C ASP A 16 -3.84 5.56 -13.30
N GLY A 17 -3.33 6.21 -12.26
CA GLY A 17 -4.03 7.27 -11.52
C GLY A 17 -5.22 6.79 -10.68
N GLY A 18 -5.30 5.49 -10.36
CA GLY A 18 -6.46 4.84 -9.72
C GLY A 18 -6.87 5.42 -8.35
N PRO A 19 -6.41 4.87 -7.22
CA PRO A 19 -6.97 5.20 -5.90
C PRO A 19 -6.47 6.52 -5.28
N GLY A 20 -5.49 7.18 -5.90
CA GLY A 20 -4.75 8.27 -5.25
C GLY A 20 -3.93 7.73 -4.07
N TYR A 21 -4.35 8.05 -2.84
CA TYR A 21 -3.70 7.59 -1.62
C TYR A 21 -4.19 6.20 -1.18
N ILE A 22 -3.27 5.42 -0.61
CA ILE A 22 -3.57 4.16 0.10
C ILE A 22 -2.95 4.29 1.50
N PRO A 23 -3.63 4.98 2.43
CA PRO A 23 -3.17 5.12 3.82
C PRO A 23 -3.31 3.81 4.59
N PRO A 24 -2.55 3.64 5.69
CA PRO A 24 -2.81 2.58 6.64
C PRO A 24 -4.21 2.69 7.27
N ALA A 25 -4.83 1.56 7.63
CA ALA A 25 -6.20 1.53 8.17
C ALA A 25 -6.41 2.50 9.35
N LYS A 26 -5.44 2.60 10.26
CA LYS A 26 -5.50 3.52 11.41
C LYS A 26 -5.57 4.99 11.02
N ALA A 27 -4.98 5.37 9.88
CA ALA A 27 -4.93 6.77 9.44
C ALA A 27 -6.32 7.32 9.10
N TYR A 28 -7.26 6.45 8.72
CA TYR A 28 -8.65 6.83 8.49
C TYR A 28 -9.35 7.32 9.78
N PHE A 29 -8.91 6.85 10.95
CA PHE A 29 -9.41 7.31 12.26
C PHE A 29 -8.61 8.51 12.81
N GLU A 30 -7.33 8.58 12.48
CA GLU A 30 -6.45 9.70 12.88
C GLU A 30 -6.71 10.96 12.03
N GLY A 31 -7.25 10.81 10.81
CA GLY A 31 -7.55 11.89 9.88
C GLY A 31 -6.30 12.43 9.17
N GLY A 32 -6.45 13.60 8.51
CA GLY A 32 -5.40 14.22 7.70
C GLY A 32 -5.72 14.21 6.21
N TYR A 33 -4.83 14.81 5.40
CA TYR A 33 -5.09 15.00 3.97
C TYR A 33 -5.25 13.67 3.23
N GLU A 34 -4.29 12.76 3.37
CA GLU A 34 -4.25 11.48 2.65
C GLU A 34 -5.51 10.62 2.86
N PRO A 35 -6.00 10.35 4.09
CA PRO A 35 -7.24 9.59 4.30
C PRO A 35 -8.51 10.36 3.90
N THR A 36 -8.47 11.70 3.86
CA THR A 36 -9.62 12.53 3.46
C THR A 36 -9.87 12.50 1.95
N VAL A 37 -8.80 12.35 1.16
CA VAL A 37 -8.87 12.36 -0.32
C VAL A 37 -8.56 11.01 -0.96
N ALA A 38 -8.39 9.96 -0.15
CA ALA A 38 -8.22 8.60 -0.64
C ALA A 38 -9.48 8.14 -1.37
N LEU A 39 -9.32 7.57 -2.57
CA LEU A 39 -10.40 6.91 -3.32
C LEU A 39 -10.42 5.40 -3.02
N ALA A 40 -9.90 5.03 -1.85
CA ALA A 40 -9.74 3.67 -1.34
C ALA A 40 -10.22 3.60 0.12
N GLY A 41 -10.68 2.42 0.56
CA GLY A 41 -11.14 2.19 1.94
C GLY A 41 -10.03 1.71 2.88
N PRO A 42 -10.27 1.67 4.21
CA PRO A 42 -9.28 1.31 5.21
C PRO A 42 -8.65 -0.09 5.03
N ASP A 43 -9.38 -1.03 4.41
CA ASP A 43 -8.90 -2.40 4.18
C ASP A 43 -7.91 -2.50 2.99
N SER A 44 -7.73 -1.42 2.23
CA SER A 44 -7.00 -1.47 0.95
C SER A 44 -5.51 -1.75 1.10
N GLU A 45 -4.87 -1.25 2.17
CA GLU A 45 -3.46 -1.55 2.46
C GLU A 45 -3.28 -3.07 2.65
N GLU A 46 -4.13 -3.70 3.46
CA GLU A 46 -4.05 -5.13 3.76
C GLU A 46 -4.27 -5.98 2.51
N ILE A 47 -5.28 -5.63 1.69
CA ILE A 47 -5.54 -6.31 0.41
C ILE A 47 -4.31 -6.24 -0.50
N LEU A 48 -3.70 -5.05 -0.63
CA LEU A 48 -2.54 -4.84 -1.49
C LEU A 48 -1.31 -5.62 -0.98
N GLN A 49 -1.02 -5.54 0.32
CA GLN A 49 0.10 -6.26 0.94
C GLN A 49 -0.09 -7.78 0.88
N GLY A 50 -1.33 -8.27 1.02
CA GLY A 50 -1.67 -9.67 0.86
C GLY A 50 -1.44 -10.17 -0.57
N ALA A 51 -1.86 -9.39 -1.56
CA ALA A 51 -1.60 -9.69 -2.97
C ALA A 51 -0.09 -9.72 -3.29
N ILE A 52 0.67 -8.73 -2.82
CA ILE A 52 2.14 -8.69 -2.98
C ILE A 52 2.79 -9.92 -2.33
N SER A 53 2.40 -10.26 -1.10
CA SER A 53 2.96 -11.41 -0.38
C SER A 53 2.70 -12.72 -1.11
N LYS A 54 1.48 -12.89 -1.64
CA LYS A 54 1.10 -14.05 -2.46
C LYS A 54 1.94 -14.14 -3.74
N LEU A 55 2.16 -13.02 -4.44
CA LEU A 55 2.99 -12.97 -5.65
C LEU A 55 4.45 -13.33 -5.37
N LEU A 56 4.98 -12.93 -4.21
CA LEU A 56 6.33 -13.25 -3.78
C LEU A 56 6.46 -14.69 -3.22
N GLY A 57 5.38 -15.48 -3.21
CA GLY A 57 5.40 -16.85 -2.68
C GLY A 57 5.60 -16.93 -1.17
N LYS A 58 5.36 -15.84 -0.43
CA LYS A 58 5.37 -15.87 1.04
C LYS A 58 4.12 -16.63 1.52
N LYS A 59 4.33 -17.63 2.38
CA LYS A 59 3.26 -18.37 3.05
C LYS A 59 2.68 -17.55 4.20
#